data_AF-K0ZXU6-F1
#
_entry.id   AF-K0ZXU6-F1
#
_cell.length_a   1.000
_cell.length_b   1.000
_cell.length_c   1.000
_cell.angle_alpha   90.00
_cell.angle_beta   90.00
_cell.angle_gamma   90.00
#
_symmetry.space_group_name_H-M   'P 1'
#
loop_
_entity.id
_entity.type
_entity.pdbx_description
1 polymer ?
#
loop_
_entity_poly.entity_id
_entity_poly.type
_entity_poly.pdbx_seq_one_letter_code
_entity_poly.pdbx_strand_id
1 'polypeptide(L)'
;MKKISLVYISLSGNTESFVTRLKDYLLSQYEGIEVQKIHIKDLVKEGQEFFEMEHPYVAFLPTYLEGGNGVDNGDVEILTTPVGDFIAYGDNASKCFGVVGSGNRNFNNQYCLTAKQYSQRFGFPVLADFEMRGMLGDIKKVAAIIADLYELETEK
;
A
#
# COMPACT_ATOMS: atom_id res chain seq x y z
N MET A 1 11.27 -6.56 -19.37
CA MET A 1 10.07 -5.80 -18.94
C MET A 1 10.11 -5.74 -17.43
N LYS A 2 10.08 -4.54 -16.82
CA LYS A 2 10.12 -4.40 -15.35
C LYS A 2 8.71 -4.63 -14.79
N LYS A 3 8.56 -5.52 -13.81
CA LYS A 3 7.26 -5.88 -13.23
C LYS A 3 7.07 -5.18 -11.90
N ILE A 4 6.11 -4.26 -11.85
CA ILE A 4 5.76 -3.45 -10.69
C ILE A 4 4.57 -4.11 -9.99
N SER A 5 4.75 -4.41 -8.71
CA SER A 5 3.73 -5.07 -7.90
C SER A 5 3.14 -4.11 -6.89
N LEU A 6 1.82 -3.88 -6.97
CA LEU A 6 1.05 -3.06 -6.04
C LEU A 6 0.18 -3.96 -5.17
N VAL A 7 0.62 -4.23 -3.94
CA VAL A 7 -0.10 -5.08 -2.97
C VAL A 7 -0.96 -4.17 -2.10
N TYR A 8 -2.25 -4.45 -1.98
CA TYR A 8 -3.15 -3.54 -1.28
C TYR A 8 -4.40 -4.21 -0.72
N ILE A 9 -5.03 -3.50 0.21
CA ILE A 9 -6.40 -3.78 0.64
C ILE A 9 -7.25 -2.52 0.54
N SER A 10 -8.53 -2.71 0.24
CA SER A 10 -9.52 -1.65 0.06
C SER A 10 -10.88 -2.18 0.53
N LEU A 11 -11.40 -1.60 1.61
CA LEU A 11 -12.69 -2.02 2.16
C LEU A 11 -13.85 -1.20 1.58
N SER A 12 -13.62 0.11 1.37
CA SER A 12 -14.61 1.09 0.90
C SER A 12 -14.33 1.67 -0.50
N GLY A 13 -13.27 1.21 -1.18
CA GLY A 13 -12.96 1.61 -2.56
C GLY A 13 -11.98 2.77 -2.71
N ASN A 14 -11.60 3.46 -1.63
CA ASN A 14 -10.66 4.58 -1.70
C ASN A 14 -9.26 4.16 -2.18
N THR A 15 -8.67 3.15 -1.55
CA THR A 15 -7.36 2.61 -1.94
C THR A 15 -7.41 1.95 -3.32
N GLU A 16 -8.49 1.23 -3.65
CA GLU A 16 -8.73 0.67 -4.99
C GLU A 16 -8.70 1.76 -6.07
N SER A 17 -9.39 2.88 -5.81
CA SER A 17 -9.43 4.03 -6.73
C SER A 17 -8.05 4.65 -6.91
N PHE A 18 -7.26 4.75 -5.83
CA PHE A 18 -5.89 5.26 -5.89
C PHE A 18 -4.97 4.33 -6.71
N VAL A 19 -4.92 3.04 -6.36
CA VAL A 19 -4.05 2.05 -7.01
C VAL A 19 -4.39 1.89 -8.49
N THR A 20 -5.68 1.94 -8.85
CA THR A 20 -6.10 1.89 -10.27
C THR A 20 -5.62 3.11 -11.04
N ARG A 21 -5.85 4.33 -10.55
CA ARG A 21 -5.36 5.55 -11.21
C ARG A 21 -3.84 5.65 -11.24
N LEU A 22 -3.16 5.13 -10.20
CA LEU A 22 -1.71 5.06 -10.15
C LEU A 22 -1.17 4.11 -11.22
N LYS A 23 -1.79 2.94 -11.38
CA LYS A 23 -1.47 2.01 -12.47
C LYS A 23 -1.64 2.67 -13.84
N ASP A 24 -2.78 3.32 -14.07
CA ASP A 24 -3.05 4.01 -15.34
C ASP A 24 -2.01 5.11 -15.61
N TYR A 25 -1.67 5.87 -14.57
CA TYR A 25 -0.64 6.90 -14.67
C TYR A 25 0.73 6.31 -14.99
N LEU A 26 1.19 5.27 -14.26
CA LEU A 26 2.48 4.61 -14.53
C LEU A 26 2.57 4.10 -15.96
N LEU A 27 1.54 3.39 -16.44
CA LEU A 27 1.49 2.86 -17.81
C LEU A 27 1.42 3.96 -18.88
N SER A 28 0.97 5.17 -18.53
CA SER A 28 0.95 6.32 -19.44
C SER A 28 2.27 7.10 -19.47
N GLN A 29 3.20 6.84 -18.55
CA GLN A 29 4.45 7.62 -18.40
C GLN A 29 5.71 6.81 -18.68
N TYR A 30 5.63 5.48 -18.59
CA TYR A 30 6.78 4.59 -18.70
C TYR A 30 6.45 3.45 -19.65
N GLU A 31 7.34 3.18 -20.61
CA GLU A 31 7.26 2.01 -21.48
C GLU A 31 8.02 0.82 -20.88
N GLY A 32 7.79 -0.38 -21.43
CA GLY A 32 8.56 -1.57 -21.04
C GLY A 32 8.31 -2.03 -19.60
N ILE A 33 7.22 -1.58 -18.98
CA ILE A 33 6.77 -1.98 -17.65
C ILE A 33 5.49 -2.81 -17.70
N GLU A 34 5.31 -3.65 -16.68
CA GLU A 34 4.05 -4.33 -16.37
C GLU A 34 3.64 -3.90 -14.96
N VAL A 35 2.38 -3.55 -14.75
CA VAL A 35 1.85 -3.19 -13.43
C VAL A 35 0.78 -4.18 -13.01
N GLN A 36 1.12 -5.01 -12.02
CA GLN A 36 0.19 -5.96 -11.41
C GLN A 36 -0.40 -5.41 -10.11
N LYS A 37 -1.68 -5.68 -9.91
CA LYS A 37 -2.43 -5.36 -8.69
C LYS A 37 -2.70 -6.66 -7.94
N ILE A 38 -2.36 -6.71 -6.66
CA ILE A 38 -2.67 -7.85 -5.77
C ILE A 38 -3.58 -7.34 -4.67
N HIS A 39 -4.86 -7.66 -4.77
CA HIS A 39 -5.85 -7.23 -3.78
C HIS A 39 -6.02 -8.31 -2.68
N ILE A 40 -5.47 -8.04 -1.50
CA ILE A 40 -5.45 -9.01 -0.39
C ILE A 40 -6.87 -9.44 0.05
N LYS A 41 -7.86 -8.54 -0.03
CA LYS A 41 -9.25 -8.87 0.28
C LYS A 41 -9.80 -9.97 -0.63
N ASP A 42 -9.44 -9.96 -1.91
CA ASP A 42 -9.92 -10.95 -2.88
C ASP A 42 -9.29 -12.31 -2.60
N LEU A 43 -7.98 -12.36 -2.30
CA LEU A 43 -7.31 -13.59 -1.87
C LEU A 43 -7.99 -14.22 -0.65
N VAL A 44 -8.25 -13.42 0.39
CA VAL A 44 -8.92 -13.88 1.60
C VAL A 44 -10.36 -14.35 1.32
N LYS A 45 -11.11 -13.58 0.53
CA LYS A 45 -12.51 -13.90 0.19
C LYS A 45 -12.62 -15.20 -0.62
N GLU A 46 -11.65 -15.46 -1.49
CA GLU A 46 -11.60 -16.65 -2.33
C GLU A 46 -10.95 -17.85 -1.64
N GLY A 47 -10.44 -17.68 -0.42
CA GLY A 47 -9.78 -18.74 0.34
C GLY A 47 -8.44 -19.16 -0.27
N GLN A 48 -7.78 -18.26 -1.02
CA GLN A 48 -6.45 -18.50 -1.57
C GLN A 48 -5.41 -18.40 -0.46
N GLU A 49 -4.43 -19.31 -0.46
CA GLU A 49 -3.30 -19.22 0.46
C GLU A 49 -2.39 -18.03 0.09
N PHE A 50 -1.77 -17.42 1.11
CA PHE A 50 -0.71 -16.46 0.87
C PHE A 50 0.53 -17.14 0.31
N PHE A 51 1.29 -16.40 -0.48
CA PHE A 51 2.43 -16.88 -1.23
C PHE A 51 3.59 -15.91 -1.13
N GLU A 52 4.80 -16.41 -1.39
CA GLU A 52 5.98 -15.56 -1.49
C GLU A 52 6.00 -14.79 -2.81
N MET A 53 6.30 -13.50 -2.73
CA MET A 53 6.53 -12.65 -3.88
C MET A 53 7.86 -13.01 -4.56
N GLU A 54 7.85 -13.12 -5.88
CA GLU A 54 9.07 -13.36 -6.68
C GLU A 54 9.88 -12.07 -6.90
N HIS A 55 9.22 -10.92 -6.86
CA HIS A 55 9.81 -9.60 -7.11
C HIS A 55 9.43 -8.61 -6.01
N PRO A 56 10.23 -7.54 -5.82
CA PRO A 56 9.87 -6.47 -4.91
C PRO A 56 8.49 -5.87 -5.18
N TYR A 57 7.88 -5.28 -4.16
CA TYR A 57 6.55 -4.70 -4.23
C TYR A 57 6.40 -3.48 -3.31
N VAL A 58 5.33 -2.71 -3.54
CA VAL A 58 4.89 -1.63 -2.65
C VAL A 58 3.54 -1.99 -2.05
N ALA A 59 3.42 -1.82 -0.73
CA ALA A 59 2.18 -2.06 0.00
C ALA A 59 1.33 -0.78 0.11
N PHE A 60 0.00 -0.88 -0.04
CA PHE A 60 -0.94 0.23 0.18
C PHE A 60 -1.94 -0.15 1.27
N LEU A 61 -1.94 0.61 2.36
CA LEU A 61 -2.62 0.24 3.59
C LEU A 61 -3.57 1.36 4.06
N PRO A 62 -4.90 1.19 3.96
CA PRO A 62 -5.84 2.09 4.59
C PRO A 62 -5.83 1.90 6.11
N THR A 63 -6.08 2.99 6.83
CA THR A 63 -6.11 2.99 8.30
C THR A 63 -7.49 2.63 8.81
N TYR A 64 -7.57 1.53 9.54
CA TYR A 64 -8.74 1.11 10.31
C TYR A 64 -8.26 0.70 11.69
N LEU A 65 -8.66 1.47 12.70
CA LEU A 65 -8.28 1.25 14.09
C LEU A 65 -9.53 1.07 14.94
N GLU A 66 -9.41 0.35 16.05
CA GLU A 66 -10.44 0.35 17.09
C GLU A 66 -10.68 1.79 17.56
N GLY A 67 -11.93 2.18 17.71
CA GLY A 67 -12.24 3.49 18.29
C GLY A 67 -11.87 3.50 19.75
N GLY A 68 -11.18 4.56 20.21
CA GLY A 68 -10.84 4.71 21.62
C GLY A 68 -12.09 4.68 22.50
N ASN A 69 -12.02 3.96 23.63
CA ASN A 69 -13.11 3.85 24.60
C ASN A 69 -12.99 4.84 25.79
N GLY A 70 -12.03 5.77 25.71
CA GLY A 70 -11.71 6.72 26.79
C GLY A 70 -10.69 6.18 27.82
N VAL A 71 -10.26 4.93 27.68
CA VAL A 71 -9.18 4.29 28.47
C VAL A 71 -7.98 3.96 27.60
N ASP A 72 -8.21 3.48 26.37
CA ASP A 72 -7.18 3.31 25.34
C ASP A 72 -7.24 4.41 24.27
N ASN A 73 -6.13 4.58 23.55
CA ASN A 73 -6.01 5.56 22.45
C ASN A 73 -6.66 5.06 21.14
N GLY A 74 -7.20 3.85 21.12
CA GLY A 74 -7.75 3.22 19.92
C GLY A 74 -6.71 3.08 18.80
N ASP A 75 -5.55 2.51 19.09
CA ASP A 75 -4.45 2.32 18.11
C ASP A 75 -4.29 0.87 17.63
N VAL A 76 -5.21 -0.02 18.01
CA VAL A 76 -5.23 -1.42 17.56
C VAL A 76 -5.79 -1.49 16.14
N GLU A 77 -5.02 -2.08 15.22
CA GLU A 77 -5.46 -2.32 13.85
C GLU A 77 -6.65 -3.29 13.79
N ILE A 78 -7.65 -2.96 12.98
CA ILE A 78 -8.77 -3.85 12.65
C ILE A 78 -9.00 -3.92 11.15
N LEU A 79 -9.62 -5.00 10.69
CA LEU A 79 -10.08 -5.24 9.31
C LEU A 79 -8.99 -5.33 8.22
N THR A 80 -7.79 -4.79 8.44
CA THR A 80 -6.69 -4.73 7.46
C THR A 80 -5.51 -5.65 7.79
N THR A 81 -5.59 -6.36 8.93
CA THR A 81 -4.56 -7.31 9.39
C THR A 81 -4.14 -8.36 8.36
N PRO A 82 -4.99 -8.82 7.40
CA PRO A 82 -4.52 -9.77 6.38
C PRO A 82 -3.37 -9.23 5.51
N VAL A 83 -3.20 -7.91 5.40
CA VAL A 83 -2.02 -7.35 4.70
C VAL A 83 -0.75 -7.62 5.50
N GLY A 84 -0.79 -7.47 6.82
CA GLY A 84 0.32 -7.78 7.70
C GLY A 84 0.67 -9.26 7.67
N ASP A 85 -0.33 -10.13 7.61
CA ASP A 85 -0.13 -11.57 7.46
C ASP A 85 0.53 -11.92 6.12
N PHE A 86 0.11 -11.29 5.02
CA PHE A 86 0.75 -11.47 3.71
C PHE A 86 2.22 -10.99 3.71
N ILE A 87 2.51 -9.84 4.33
CA ILE A 87 3.88 -9.29 4.44
C ILE A 87 4.75 -10.18 5.33
N ALA A 88 4.18 -10.76 6.39
CA ALA A 88 4.89 -11.66 7.31
C ALA A 88 5.10 -13.08 6.74
N TYR A 89 4.46 -13.41 5.62
CA TYR A 89 4.56 -14.73 4.99
C TYR A 89 5.91 -14.91 4.28
N GLY A 90 6.65 -15.95 4.67
CA GLY A 90 7.95 -16.28 4.08
C GLY A 90 8.92 -15.10 4.12
N ASP A 91 9.51 -14.77 2.97
CA ASP A 91 10.45 -13.65 2.81
C ASP A 91 9.80 -12.36 2.24
N ASN A 92 8.47 -12.22 2.36
CA ASN A 92 7.77 -11.06 1.79
C ASN A 92 8.16 -9.72 2.44
N ALA A 93 8.58 -9.71 3.70
CA ALA A 93 8.99 -8.49 4.38
C ALA A 93 10.25 -7.87 3.76
N SER A 94 11.25 -8.68 3.38
CA SER A 94 12.49 -8.21 2.77
C SER A 94 12.29 -7.68 1.34
N LYS A 95 11.24 -8.14 0.67
CA LYS A 95 10.86 -7.75 -0.70
C LYS A 95 9.91 -6.55 -0.74
N CYS A 96 9.43 -6.07 0.42
CA CYS A 96 8.61 -4.87 0.48
C CYS A 96 9.50 -3.62 0.44
N PHE A 97 9.40 -2.83 -0.62
CA PHE A 97 10.12 -1.54 -0.68
C PHE A 97 9.62 -0.54 0.36
N GLY A 98 8.39 -0.69 0.81
CA GLY A 98 7.78 0.18 1.80
C GLY A 98 6.27 0.23 1.68
N VAL A 99 5.66 1.01 2.57
CA VAL A 99 4.21 1.14 2.69
C VAL A 99 3.74 2.55 2.37
N VAL A 100 2.65 2.66 1.63
CA VAL A 100 1.91 3.90 1.37
C VAL A 100 0.62 3.88 2.19
N GLY A 101 0.45 4.85 3.08
CA GLY A 101 -0.72 4.95 3.94
C GLY A 101 -1.90 5.66 3.28
N SER A 102 -3.11 5.14 3.46
CA SER A 102 -4.36 5.87 3.20
C SER A 102 -5.07 6.15 4.51
N GLY A 103 -5.56 7.37 4.69
CA GLY A 103 -6.23 7.78 5.92
C GLY A 103 -7.19 8.94 5.74
N ASN A 104 -7.67 9.49 6.85
CA ASN A 104 -8.50 10.68 6.88
C ASN A 104 -7.93 11.62 7.94
N ARG A 105 -7.64 12.88 7.57
CA ARG A 105 -6.96 13.85 8.45
C ARG A 105 -7.79 14.25 9.65
N ASN A 106 -9.11 14.02 9.62
CA ASN A 106 -9.99 14.21 10.78
C ASN A 106 -9.60 13.31 11.96
N PHE A 107 -8.82 12.24 11.74
CA PHE A 107 -8.29 11.37 12.79
C PHE A 107 -6.98 11.88 13.40
N ASN A 108 -6.51 13.09 13.05
CA ASN A 108 -5.39 13.79 13.69
C ASN A 108 -4.13 12.89 13.89
N ASN A 109 -3.78 12.59 15.14
CA ASN A 109 -2.59 11.79 15.48
C ASN A 109 -2.63 10.36 14.93
N GLN A 110 -3.84 9.82 14.72
CA GLN A 110 -4.08 8.50 14.15
C GLN A 110 -4.05 8.50 12.61
N TYR A 111 -3.84 9.65 11.96
CA TYR A 111 -3.71 9.72 10.49
C TYR A 111 -2.57 8.82 9.99
N CYS A 112 -2.93 7.84 9.16
CA CYS A 112 -2.03 6.85 8.57
C CYS A 112 -1.20 6.05 9.60
N LEU A 113 -1.73 5.86 10.81
CA LEU A 113 -0.99 5.21 11.90
C LEU A 113 -0.61 3.76 11.58
N THR A 114 -1.49 2.99 10.94
CA THR A 114 -1.21 1.58 10.61
C THR A 114 -0.01 1.43 9.68
N ALA A 115 0.19 2.36 8.74
CA ALA A 115 1.39 2.37 7.90
C ALA A 115 2.68 2.58 8.72
N LYS A 116 2.64 3.46 9.74
CA LYS A 116 3.77 3.67 10.65
C LYS A 116 4.03 2.43 11.51
N GLN A 117 2.98 1.78 12.00
CA GLN A 117 3.09 0.53 12.76
C GLN A 117 3.74 -0.58 11.91
N TYR A 118 3.38 -0.69 10.62
CA TYR A 118 3.97 -1.69 9.72
C TYR A 118 5.43 -1.37 9.42
N SER A 119 5.75 -0.09 9.20
CA SER A 119 7.13 0.36 9.02
C SER A 119 8.00 0.00 10.24
N GLN A 120 7.49 0.21 11.46
CA GLN A 120 8.19 -0.18 12.69
C GLN A 120 8.33 -1.70 12.83
N ARG A 121 7.27 -2.47 12.51
CA ARG A 121 7.25 -3.93 12.66
C ARG A 121 8.19 -4.63 11.68
N PHE A 122 8.21 -4.19 10.43
CA PHE A 122 8.89 -4.91 9.33
C PHE A 122 10.18 -4.24 8.86
N GLY A 123 10.48 -3.01 9.30
CA GLY A 123 11.75 -2.32 9.03
C GLY A 123 11.82 -1.58 7.69
N PHE A 124 10.84 -1.72 6.81
CA PHE A 124 10.74 -0.91 5.59
C PHE A 124 10.17 0.49 5.87
N PRO A 125 10.45 1.50 5.03
CA PRO A 125 9.96 2.87 5.26
C PRO A 125 8.46 3.05 4.96
N VAL A 126 7.87 4.09 5.55
CA VAL A 126 6.66 4.70 5.00
C VAL A 126 7.06 5.58 3.82
N LEU A 127 6.64 5.22 2.61
CA LEU A 127 7.02 5.89 1.38
C LEU A 127 6.24 7.20 1.17
N ALA A 128 4.94 7.16 1.45
CA ALA A 128 4.04 8.29 1.34
C ALA A 128 2.74 8.02 2.10
N ASP A 129 1.94 9.06 2.24
CA ASP A 129 0.56 9.01 2.72
C ASP A 129 -0.36 9.84 1.81
N PHE A 130 -1.64 9.48 1.77
CA PHE A 130 -2.67 10.24 1.07
C PHE A 130 -4.01 10.18 1.80
N GLU A 131 -4.88 11.17 1.54
CA GLU A 131 -6.19 11.26 2.18
C GLU A 131 -7.29 10.64 1.32
N MET A 132 -8.07 9.74 1.91
CA MET A 132 -9.17 9.00 1.28
C MET A 132 -8.71 8.37 -0.03
N ARG A 133 -9.25 8.82 -1.17
CA ARG A 133 -8.88 8.34 -2.50
C ARG A 133 -7.60 8.97 -3.04
N GLY A 134 -7.06 10.02 -2.45
CA GLY A 134 -5.91 10.78 -2.95
C GLY A 134 -6.21 11.61 -4.20
N MET A 135 -5.45 12.69 -4.36
CA MET A 135 -5.53 13.64 -5.47
C MET A 135 -4.49 13.32 -6.55
N LEU A 136 -4.54 14.05 -7.67
CA LEU A 136 -3.55 13.87 -8.75
C LEU A 136 -2.11 14.15 -8.28
N GLY A 137 -1.92 15.10 -7.35
CA GLY A 137 -0.60 15.36 -6.76
C GLY A 137 -0.03 14.15 -6.02
N ASP A 138 -0.89 13.42 -5.30
CA ASP A 138 -0.51 12.20 -4.59
C ASP A 138 -0.14 11.08 -5.57
N ILE A 139 -0.90 10.94 -6.66
CA ILE A 139 -0.60 9.98 -7.74
C ILE A 139 0.78 10.26 -8.34
N LYS A 140 1.07 11.51 -8.72
CA LYS A 140 2.36 11.91 -9.29
C LYS A 140 3.51 11.67 -8.31
N LYS A 141 3.32 12.02 -7.03
CA LYS A 141 4.32 11.81 -5.98
C LYS A 141 4.64 10.32 -5.80
N VAL A 142 3.63 9.48 -5.65
CA VAL A 142 3.83 8.03 -5.47
C VAL A 142 4.40 7.38 -6.73
N ALA A 143 3.98 7.82 -7.92
CA ALA A 143 4.53 7.32 -9.17
C ALA A 143 6.02 7.66 -9.32
N ALA A 144 6.46 8.86 -8.93
CA ALA A 144 7.88 9.22 -8.93
C ALA A 144 8.68 8.34 -7.96
N ILE A 145 8.17 8.10 -6.75
CA ILE A 145 8.82 7.20 -5.77
C ILE A 145 8.95 5.79 -6.34
N ILE A 146 7.89 5.24 -6.96
CA ILE A 146 7.93 3.92 -7.59
C ILE A 146 8.93 3.92 -8.76
N ALA A 147 8.97 4.99 -9.55
CA ALA A 147 9.91 5.09 -10.66
C ALA A 147 11.37 5.03 -10.16
N ASP A 148 11.69 5.74 -9.09
CA ASP A 148 13.03 5.71 -8.48
C ASP A 148 13.35 4.31 -7.92
N LEU A 149 12.43 3.70 -7.16
CA LEU A 149 12.63 2.38 -6.54
C LEU A 149 12.84 1.26 -7.57
N TYR A 150 12.18 1.35 -8.72
CA TYR A 150 12.30 0.39 -9.80
C TYR A 150 13.28 0.85 -10.89
N GLU A 151 13.95 2.00 -10.72
CA GLU A 151 14.87 2.61 -11.69
C GLU A 151 14.24 2.74 -13.10
N LEU A 152 13.02 3.25 -13.18
CA LEU A 152 12.31 3.42 -14.45
C LEU A 152 12.86 4.61 -15.22
N GLU A 153 13.03 4.45 -16.53
CA GLU A 153 13.43 5.53 -17.43
C GLU A 153 12.16 6.18 -18.02
N THR A 154 11.99 7.48 -17.83
CA THR A 154 10.95 8.25 -18.54
C THR A 154 11.28 8.31 -20.03
N GLU A 155 10.27 8.19 -20.89
CA GLU A 155 10.44 8.64 -22.28
C GLU A 155 10.80 10.13 -22.30
N LYS A 156 11.71 10.50 -23.20
CA LYS A 156 12.02 11.90 -23.52
C LYS A 156 10.91 12.54 -24.33
#